data_AF-A0A6G6WZE8-F1
#
_entry.id   AF-A0A6G6WZE8-F1
#
_cell.length_a   1.000
_cell.length_b   1.000
_cell.length_c   1.000
_cell.angle_alpha   90.00
_cell.angle_beta   90.00
_cell.angle_gamma   90.00
#
_symmetry.space_group_name_H-M   'P 1'
#
loop_
_entity.id
_entity.type
_entity.pdbx_description
1 polymer ?
#
loop_
_entity_poly.entity_id
_entity_poly.type
_entity_poly.pdbx_seq_one_letter_code
_entity_poly.pdbx_strand_id
1 'polypeptide(L)'
;MTDRMPNRIFADVAELTRSLGHPHRLQLLDLISESEHSVERLAELSGLSIANASQHLQQLKRAGFVAARRNGKHVLYGLGDGPILPLLAALCHYAEHRRAGISAFAMDTLTRQASLEAITREELLRRMREESITLLGPCSTAENVKKSST
;
A
#
# COMPACT_ATOMS: atom_id res chain seq x y z
N MET A 1 16.98 -15.16 -22.13
CA MET A 1 16.50 -16.49 -21.74
C MET A 1 15.75 -16.34 -20.43
N THR A 2 14.42 -16.34 -20.47
CA THR A 2 13.56 -16.35 -19.28
C THR A 2 13.63 -17.75 -18.70
N ASP A 3 14.54 -17.96 -17.74
CA ASP A 3 14.56 -19.19 -16.97
C ASP A 3 13.28 -19.26 -16.14
N ARG A 4 12.40 -20.19 -16.48
CA ARG A 4 11.08 -20.30 -15.85
C ARG A 4 11.27 -20.92 -14.49
N MET A 5 11.12 -20.14 -13.42
CA MET A 5 11.29 -20.65 -12.06
C MET A 5 10.36 -21.86 -11.80
N PRO A 6 10.84 -22.90 -11.10
CA PRO A 6 10.05 -24.09 -10.83
C PRO A 6 8.91 -23.79 -9.83
N ASN A 7 7.76 -24.44 -9.99
CA ASN A 7 6.53 -24.16 -9.23
C ASN A 7 6.73 -24.18 -7.70
N ARG A 8 7.59 -25.06 -7.19
CA ARG A 8 7.95 -25.12 -5.76
C ARG A 8 8.48 -23.79 -5.21
N ILE A 9 9.27 -23.05 -6.00
CA ILE A 9 9.81 -21.76 -5.58
C ILE A 9 8.70 -20.73 -5.44
N PHE A 10 7.68 -20.76 -6.28
CA PHE A 10 6.52 -19.88 -6.13
C PHE A 10 5.71 -20.19 -4.88
N ALA A 11 5.60 -21.47 -4.49
CA ALA A 11 4.96 -21.86 -3.23
C ALA A 11 5.77 -21.34 -2.02
N ASP A 12 7.08 -21.54 -2.01
CA ASP A 12 7.97 -21.06 -0.94
C ASP A 12 7.90 -19.52 -0.81
N VAL A 13 7.95 -18.81 -1.95
CA VAL A 13 7.80 -17.35 -1.98
C VAL A 13 6.43 -16.91 -1.48
N ALA A 14 5.36 -17.63 -1.81
CA ALA A 14 4.01 -17.32 -1.32
C ALA A 14 3.90 -17.47 0.20
N GLU A 15 4.55 -18.47 0.79
CA GLU A 15 4.57 -18.65 2.25
C GLU A 15 5.39 -17.57 2.96
N LEU A 16 6.56 -17.21 2.42
CA LEU A 16 7.39 -16.13 2.94
C LEU A 16 6.66 -14.80 2.90
N THR A 17 6.07 -14.46 1.76
CA THR A 17 5.33 -13.19 1.58
C THR A 17 4.06 -13.14 2.44
N ARG A 18 3.36 -14.25 2.64
CA ARG A 18 2.24 -14.33 3.61
C ARG A 18 2.69 -14.03 5.03
N SER A 19 3.90 -14.42 5.40
CA SER A 19 4.50 -14.12 6.71
C SER A 19 4.93 -12.66 6.84
N LEU A 20 5.18 -11.95 5.74
CA LEU A 20 5.44 -10.51 5.74
C LEU A 20 4.18 -9.65 5.65
N GLY A 21 3.09 -10.16 5.07
CA GLY A 21 1.86 -9.42 4.73
C GLY A 21 1.01 -8.97 5.93
N HIS A 22 1.60 -8.30 6.92
CA HIS A 22 0.91 -7.65 8.02
C HIS A 22 1.69 -6.39 8.45
N PRO A 23 1.03 -5.24 8.63
CA PRO A 23 1.70 -3.96 8.89
C PRO A 23 2.59 -4.00 10.14
N HIS A 24 2.08 -4.55 11.24
CA HIS A 24 2.87 -4.68 12.47
C HIS A 24 4.09 -5.58 12.34
N ARG A 25 4.09 -6.58 11.45
CA ARG A 25 5.27 -7.42 11.23
C ARG A 25 6.37 -6.65 10.49
N LEU A 26 5.99 -5.83 9.51
CA LEU A 26 6.92 -4.94 8.82
C LEU A 26 7.49 -3.89 9.77
N GLN A 27 6.65 -3.29 10.61
CA GLN A 27 7.08 -2.34 11.65
C GLN A 27 8.06 -2.98 12.65
N LEU A 28 7.79 -4.21 13.10
CA LEU A 28 8.69 -4.92 13.99
C LEU A 28 10.04 -5.22 13.32
N LEU A 29 10.05 -5.59 12.04
CA LEU A 29 11.28 -5.81 11.29
C LEU A 29 12.10 -4.52 11.11
N ASP A 30 11.43 -3.40 10.88
CA ASP A 30 12.05 -2.08 10.81
C ASP A 30 12.77 -1.73 12.11
N LEU A 31 12.08 -1.85 13.26
CA LEU A 31 12.66 -1.64 14.59
C LEU A 31 13.85 -2.58 14.87
N ILE A 32 13.72 -3.86 14.53
CA ILE A 32 14.78 -4.87 14.74
C ILE A 32 15.99 -4.63 13.82
N SER A 33 15.79 -3.94 12.69
CA SER A 33 16.88 -3.64 11.76
C SER A 33 17.86 -2.59 12.29
N GLU A 34 17.40 -1.71 13.18
CA GLU A 34 18.25 -0.70 13.83
C GLU A 34 19.10 -1.33 14.94
N SER A 35 18.49 -2.15 15.79
CA SER A 35 19.18 -2.86 16.86
C SER A 35 18.38 -4.03 17.41
N GLU A 36 19.02 -4.91 18.18
CA GLU A 36 18.32 -5.99 18.85
C GLU A 36 17.47 -5.50 20.03
N HIS A 37 16.26 -6.04 20.15
CA HIS A 37 15.29 -5.62 21.16
C HIS A 37 14.61 -6.79 21.86
N SER A 38 14.20 -6.59 23.11
CA SER A 38 13.34 -7.55 23.81
C SER A 38 11.89 -7.46 23.31
N VAL A 39 11.08 -8.48 23.59
CA VAL A 39 9.65 -8.47 23.23
C VAL A 39 8.92 -7.30 23.88
N GLU A 40 9.25 -7.00 25.14
CA GLU A 40 8.65 -5.91 25.90
C GLU A 40 8.95 -4.56 25.24
N ARG A 41 10.21 -4.34 24.84
CA ARG A 41 10.61 -3.10 24.16
C ARG A 41 9.97 -2.98 22.78
N LEU A 42 9.90 -4.08 22.03
CA LEU A 42 9.23 -4.10 20.73
C LEU A 42 7.73 -3.83 20.85
N ALA A 43 7.07 -4.40 21.87
CA ALA A 43 5.66 -4.16 22.14
C ALA A 43 5.40 -2.67 22.46
N GLU A 44 6.25 -2.07 23.29
CA GLU A 44 6.20 -0.64 23.63
C GLU A 44 6.37 0.25 22.38
N LEU A 45 7.42 0.02 21.59
CA LEU A 45 7.74 0.82 20.39
C LEU A 45 6.69 0.66 19.28
N SER A 46 6.07 -0.52 19.16
CA SER A 46 5.04 -0.78 18.15
C SER A 46 3.61 -0.48 18.60
N GLY A 47 3.41 -0.10 19.87
CA GLY A 47 2.08 0.13 20.45
C GLY A 47 1.22 -1.15 20.56
N LEU A 48 1.87 -2.31 20.61
CA LEU A 48 1.21 -3.61 20.70
C LEU A 48 1.17 -4.11 22.14
N SER A 49 0.21 -5.02 22.42
CA SER A 49 0.32 -5.86 23.60
C SER A 49 1.51 -6.82 23.47
N ILE A 50 2.11 -7.20 24.60
CA ILE A 50 3.21 -8.19 24.63
C ILE A 50 2.77 -9.51 23.97
N ALA A 51 1.52 -9.93 24.16
CA ALA A 51 0.97 -11.13 23.54
C ALA A 51 0.95 -11.03 22.00
N ASN A 52 0.48 -9.92 21.45
CA ASN A 52 0.43 -9.69 20.00
C ASN A 52 1.84 -9.56 19.40
N ALA A 53 2.72 -8.81 20.06
CA ALA A 53 4.12 -8.71 19.64
C ALA A 53 4.80 -10.08 19.62
N SER A 54 4.63 -10.89 20.67
CA SER A 54 5.16 -12.26 20.74
C SER A 54 4.61 -13.14 19.62
N GLN A 55 3.31 -13.07 19.32
CA GLN A 55 2.70 -13.83 18.23
C GLN A 55 3.28 -13.45 16.86
N HIS A 56 3.43 -12.16 16.58
CA HIS A 56 4.06 -11.67 15.35
C HIS A 56 5.53 -12.11 15.25
N LEU A 57 6.30 -11.97 16.33
CA LEU A 57 7.70 -12.38 16.39
C LEU A 57 7.88 -13.89 16.20
N GLN A 58 6.97 -14.71 16.73
CA GLN A 58 6.99 -16.16 16.50
C GLN A 58 6.73 -16.50 15.03
N GLN A 59 5.78 -15.82 14.37
CA GLN A 59 5.53 -16.01 12.94
C GLN A 59 6.74 -15.61 12.10
N LEU A 60 7.32 -14.44 12.39
CA LEU A 60 8.55 -13.98 11.72
C LEU A 60 9.71 -14.94 11.94
N LYS A 61 9.86 -15.48 13.16
CA LYS A 61 10.91 -16.45 13.49
C LYS A 61 10.74 -17.76 12.73
N ARG A 62 9.51 -18.27 12.63
CA ARG A 62 9.21 -19.50 11.85
C ARG A 62 9.52 -19.33 10.37
N ALA A 63 9.32 -18.13 9.84
CA ALA A 63 9.63 -17.79 8.45
C ALA A 63 11.10 -17.37 8.23
N GLY A 64 11.95 -17.36 9.28
CA GLY A 64 13.37 -17.03 9.18
C GLY A 64 13.70 -15.53 9.11
N PHE A 65 12.72 -14.63 9.25
CA PHE A 65 12.97 -13.18 9.19
C PHE A 65 13.60 -12.62 10.45
N VAL A 66 13.45 -13.30 11.59
CA VAL A 66 14.07 -12.88 12.85
C VAL A 66 14.73 -14.07 13.54
N ALA A 67 15.87 -13.80 14.16
CA ALA A 67 16.52 -14.70 15.10
C ALA A 67 16.22 -14.25 16.53
N ALA A 68 16.34 -15.18 17.49
CA ALA A 68 16.16 -14.87 18.89
C ALA A 68 17.31 -15.48 19.71
N ARG A 69 17.95 -14.67 20.55
CA ARG A 69 19.02 -15.10 21.46
C ARG A 69 18.66 -14.77 22.90
N ARG A 70 19.08 -15.61 23.84
CA ARG A 70 18.90 -15.33 25.27
C ARG A 70 20.05 -14.44 25.75
N ASN A 71 19.70 -13.33 26.41
CA ASN A 71 20.63 -12.45 27.10
C ASN A 71 20.19 -12.30 28.56
N GLY A 72 20.80 -13.11 29.43
CA GLY A 72 20.40 -13.23 30.83
C GLY A 72 18.95 -13.74 30.97
N LYS A 73 18.08 -12.93 31.57
CA LYS A 73 16.66 -13.24 31.77
C LYS A 73 15.77 -12.88 30.58
N HIS A 74 16.29 -12.13 29.62
CA HIS A 74 15.51 -11.62 28.49
C HIS A 74 15.84 -12.36 27.19
N VAL A 75 14.86 -12.42 26.28
CA VAL A 75 15.07 -12.88 24.91
C VAL A 75 15.16 -11.65 24.03
N LEU A 76 16.28 -11.51 23.33
CA LEU A 76 16.49 -10.45 22.35
C LEU A 76 16.24 -10.98 20.95
N TYR A 77 15.55 -10.17 20.14
CA TYR A 77 15.25 -10.44 18.74
C TYR A 77 16.15 -9.60 17.86
N GLY A 78 16.74 -10.25 16.86
CA GLY A 78 17.56 -9.66 15.80
C GLY A 78 17.04 -10.10 14.44
N LEU A 79 17.54 -9.49 13.36
CA LEU A 79 17.24 -9.97 12.01
C LEU A 79 17.76 -11.40 11.85
N GLY A 80 17.02 -12.20 11.08
CA GLY A 80 17.47 -13.53 10.68
C GLY A 80 18.60 -13.45 9.65
N ASP A 81 19.09 -14.62 9.24
CA ASP A 81 20.12 -14.70 8.22
C ASP A 81 19.56 -14.39 6.82
N GLY A 82 20.38 -13.75 5.98
CA GLY A 82 20.07 -13.47 4.58
C GLY A 82 19.75 -12.01 4.27
N PRO A 83 19.41 -11.70 3.01
CA PRO A 83 19.26 -10.32 2.52
C PRO A 83 17.88 -9.72 2.87
N ILE A 84 17.51 -9.74 4.15
CA ILE A 84 16.19 -9.29 4.63
C ILE A 84 16.01 -7.79 4.42
N LEU A 85 17.01 -6.98 4.77
CA LEU A 85 16.99 -5.53 4.57
C LEU A 85 16.83 -5.15 3.08
N PRO A 86 17.67 -5.67 2.16
CA PRO A 86 17.45 -5.46 0.72
C PRO A 86 16.07 -5.88 0.21
N LEU A 87 15.53 -7.00 0.72
CA LEU A 87 14.19 -7.46 0.37
C LEU A 87 13.10 -6.46 0.81
N LEU A 88 13.15 -6.00 2.06
CA LEU A 88 12.20 -5.01 2.58
C LEU A 88 12.29 -3.69 1.79
N ALA A 89 13.51 -3.22 1.51
CA ALA A 89 13.73 -2.02 0.71
C ALA A 89 13.13 -2.15 -0.70
N ALA A 90 13.32 -3.29 -1.36
CA ALA A 90 12.75 -3.56 -2.69
C ALA A 90 11.21 -3.55 -2.68
N LEU A 91 10.59 -4.13 -1.64
CA LEU A 91 9.14 -4.12 -1.46
C LEU A 91 8.61 -2.70 -1.20
N CYS A 92 9.28 -1.91 -0.36
CA CYS A 92 8.94 -0.52 -0.08
C CYS A 92 9.03 0.33 -1.35
N HIS A 93 10.14 0.26 -2.09
CA HIS A 93 10.30 0.98 -3.36
C HIS A 93 9.20 0.62 -4.36
N TYR A 94 8.84 -0.67 -4.47
CA TYR A 94 7.75 -1.08 -5.36
C TYR A 94 6.39 -0.54 -4.90
N ALA A 95 6.12 -0.56 -3.59
CA ALA A 95 4.89 -0.01 -3.02
C ALA A 95 4.79 1.51 -3.25
N GLU A 96 5.88 2.25 -3.08
CA GLU A 96 5.99 3.68 -3.35
C GLU A 96 5.77 3.99 -4.83
N HIS A 97 6.41 3.24 -5.73
CA HIS A 97 6.21 3.36 -7.16
C HIS A 97 4.72 3.18 -7.55
N ARG A 98 4.04 2.19 -6.95
CA ARG A 98 2.60 1.98 -7.16
C ARG A 98 1.75 3.13 -6.63
N ARG A 99 2.14 3.77 -5.53
CA ARG A 99 1.44 4.96 -4.99
C ARG A 99 1.70 6.23 -5.81
N ALA A 100 2.92 6.40 -6.34
CA ALA A 100 3.27 7.51 -7.20
C ALA A 100 2.41 7.54 -8.49
N GLY A 101 2.10 6.37 -9.06
CA GLY A 101 1.16 6.26 -10.18
C GLY A 101 -0.28 6.71 -9.84
N ILE A 102 -0.72 6.57 -8.58
CA ILE A 102 -2.05 7.02 -8.12
C ILE A 102 -2.08 8.55 -7.94
N SER A 103 -1.01 9.15 -7.39
CA SER A 103 -0.92 10.61 -7.22
C SER A 103 -0.74 11.35 -8.54
N ALA A 104 -0.06 10.76 -9.53
CA ALA A 104 0.08 11.37 -10.85
C ALA A 104 -1.27 11.54 -11.56
N PHE A 105 -2.21 10.61 -11.34
CA PHE A 105 -3.57 10.70 -11.86
C PHE A 105 -4.42 11.75 -11.12
N ALA A 106 -4.28 11.85 -9.79
CA ALA A 106 -4.91 12.90 -9.00
C ALA A 106 -4.38 14.30 -9.36
N MET A 107 -3.09 14.41 -9.68
CA MET A 107 -2.48 15.66 -10.13
C MET A 107 -2.92 16.04 -11.55
N ASP A 108 -3.10 15.07 -12.46
CA ASP A 108 -3.66 15.32 -13.80
C ASP A 108 -5.10 15.87 -13.74
N THR A 109 -5.92 15.35 -12.82
CA THR A 109 -7.27 15.89 -12.59
C THR A 109 -7.25 17.33 -12.07
N LEU A 110 -6.37 17.64 -11.11
CA LEU A 110 -6.18 19.00 -10.60
C LEU A 110 -5.63 19.96 -11.68
N THR A 111 -4.71 19.48 -12.52
CA THR A 111 -4.11 20.28 -13.61
C THR A 111 -5.12 20.53 -14.73
N ARG A 112 -6.02 19.59 -15.01
CA ARG A 112 -7.15 19.78 -15.93
C ARG A 112 -8.25 20.66 -15.34
N GLN A 113 -8.48 20.58 -14.03
CA GLN A 113 -9.41 21.46 -13.29
C GLN A 113 -8.94 22.91 -13.20
N ALA A 114 -7.63 23.17 -13.20
CA ALA A 114 -7.09 24.53 -13.26
C ALA A 114 -7.43 25.27 -14.58
N SER A 115 -7.79 24.53 -15.64
CA SER A 115 -8.27 25.07 -16.92
C SER A 115 -9.80 25.03 -17.06
N LEU A 116 -10.54 24.67 -16.00
CA LEU A 116 -12.00 24.77 -15.99
C LEU A 116 -12.38 26.21 -15.62
N GLU A 117 -12.69 27.01 -16.63
CA GLU A 117 -13.36 28.28 -16.40
C GLU A 117 -14.78 28.01 -15.87
N ALA A 118 -15.06 28.45 -14.65
CA ALA A 118 -16.42 28.49 -14.13
C ALA A 118 -17.23 29.50 -14.96
N ILE A 119 -18.19 29.02 -15.73
CA ILE A 119 -19.15 29.87 -16.43
C ILE A 119 -20.41 30.06 -15.59
N THR A 120 -21.03 31.23 -15.67
CA THR A 120 -22.31 31.50 -15.02
C THR A 120 -23.45 30.73 -15.71
N ARG A 121 -24.58 30.57 -15.02
CA ARG A 121 -25.78 29.91 -15.56
C ARG A 121 -26.26 30.61 -16.84
N GLU A 122 -26.22 31.93 -16.87
CA GLU A 122 -26.63 32.73 -18.02
C GLU A 122 -25.73 32.49 -19.24
N GLU A 123 -24.42 32.40 -19.02
CA GLU A 123 -23.43 32.14 -20.07
C GLU A 123 -23.51 30.70 -20.59
N LEU A 124 -23.75 29.72 -19.71
CA LEU A 124 -24.04 28.34 -20.10
C LEU A 124 -25.26 28.28 -21.02
N LEU A 125 -26.37 28.93 -20.62
CA LEU A 125 -27.59 28.97 -21.43
C LEU A 125 -27.39 29.69 -22.77
N ARG A 126 -26.51 30.69 -22.83
CA ARG A 126 -26.14 31.37 -24.08
C ARG A 126 -25.43 30.41 -25.03
N ARG A 127 -24.40 29.71 -24.57
CA ARG A 127 -23.61 28.77 -25.39
C ARG A 127 -24.39 27.52 -25.82
N MET A 128 -25.36 27.07 -25.00
CA MET A 128 -26.27 25.97 -25.37
C MET A 128 -27.20 26.34 -26.54
N ARG A 129 -27.65 27.60 -26.63
CA ARG A 129 -28.50 28.07 -27.74
C ARG A 129 -27.72 28.23 -29.05
N GLU A 130 -26.40 28.42 -28.95
CA GLU A 130 -25.48 28.60 -30.09
C GLU A 130 -24.86 27.26 -30.57
N GLU A 131 -25.40 26.10 -30.16
CA GLU A 131 -24.99 24.72 -30.55
C GLU A 131 -23.50 24.36 -30.38
N SER A 132 -22.74 25.08 -29.57
CA SER A 132 -21.28 24.92 -29.49
C SER A 132 -20.76 24.12 -28.29
N ILE A 133 -21.63 23.54 -27.45
CA ILE A 133 -21.20 22.82 -26.23
C ILE A 133 -22.02 21.55 -25.92
N THR A 134 -21.33 20.52 -25.43
CA THR A 134 -21.91 19.29 -24.87
C THR A 134 -21.80 19.31 -23.35
N LEU A 135 -22.93 19.23 -22.65
CA LEU A 135 -22.97 19.23 -21.18
C LEU A 135 -22.70 17.81 -20.65
N LEU A 136 -21.64 17.64 -19.87
CA LEU A 136 -21.32 16.41 -19.15
C LEU A 136 -21.67 16.58 -17.66
N GLY A 137 -22.72 15.90 -17.20
CA GLY A 137 -23.06 15.80 -15.79
C GLY A 137 -22.50 14.52 -15.15
N PRO A 138 -22.16 14.52 -13.85
CA PRO A 138 -21.94 13.27 -13.14
C PRO A 138 -23.22 12.44 -13.20
N CYS A 139 -23.15 11.26 -13.81
CA CYS A 139 -24.29 10.36 -13.94
C CYS A 139 -24.63 9.77 -12.56
N SER A 140 -25.46 10.48 -11.79
CA SER A 140 -26.25 9.87 -10.74
C SER A 140 -27.59 9.50 -11.35
N THR A 141 -27.74 8.21 -11.67
CA THR A 141 -28.99 7.50 -11.99
C THR A 141 -29.84 8.04 -13.15
N ALA A 142 -29.92 7.19 -14.18
CA ALA A 142 -30.85 7.19 -15.31
C ALA A 142 -32.14 8.02 -15.16
N GLU A 143 -32.39 8.90 -16.14
CA GLU A 143 -33.75 9.14 -16.60
C GLU A 143 -33.76 9.39 -18.12
N ASN A 144 -34.39 8.44 -18.81
CA ASN A 144 -34.61 8.42 -20.23
C ASN A 144 -35.77 9.35 -20.57
N VAL A 145 -35.48 10.58 -21.03
CA VAL A 145 -36.53 11.44 -21.59
C VAL A 145 -36.49 11.34 -23.11
N LYS A 146 -37.25 10.37 -23.61
CA LYS A 146 -37.91 10.44 -24.93
C LYS A 146 -38.54 11.82 -25.08
N LYS A 147 -38.18 12.55 -26.14
CA LYS A 147 -39.15 13.37 -26.89
C LYS A 147 -38.87 13.25 -28.38
N SER A 148 -39.69 12.43 -29.01
CA SER A 148 -40.07 12.51 -30.41
C SER A 148 -40.96 13.75 -30.66
N SER A 149 -40.97 14.15 -31.93
CA SER A 149 -41.94 15.03 -32.61
C SER A 149 -41.65 16.53 -32.46
N THR A 150 -41.46 17.28 -33.54
CA THR A 150 -42.20 17.25 -34.82
C THR A 150 -41.28 17.27 -36.03
#